data_AF-A0A7J6CJQ0-F1
#
_entry.id   AF-A0A7J6CJQ0-F1
#
_cell.length_a   1.000
_cell.length_b   1.000
_cell.length_c   1.000
_cell.angle_alpha   90.00
_cell.angle_beta   90.00
_cell.angle_gamma   90.00
#
_symmetry.space_group_name_H-M   'P 1'
#
loop_
_entity.id
_entity.type
_entity.pdbx_description
1 polymer ?
#
loop_
_entity_poly.entity_id
_entity_poly.type
_entity_poly.pdbx_seq_one_letter_code
_entity_poly.pdbx_strand_id
1 'polypeptide(L)'
;MASYTHEEFELSQKHEDILGKRALLLQQMEAHYEQQKAKKKQQCLMSQAAKERNAQILKDLQNAEKNLQTRQLLHPDIINLEKLCACQDRQNESKRDGYKTLYWASVECKLPEWEQYLLGKGQPPVSETGSLLRQQKLKTRQQDSSPAQCKGKPPRPKPR
;
A
#
# COMPACT_ATOMS: atom_id res chain seq x y z
N MET A 1 -52.54 41.51 35.96
CA MET A 1 -52.02 42.23 34.77
C MET A 1 -50.50 42.34 34.77
N ALA A 2 -49.85 42.81 35.84
CA ALA A 2 -48.38 42.98 35.87
C ALA A 2 -47.55 41.67 35.77
N SER A 3 -48.08 40.53 36.21
CA SER A 3 -47.39 39.22 36.10
C SER A 3 -47.32 38.71 34.66
N TYR A 4 -48.41 38.85 33.91
CA TYR A 4 -48.50 38.44 32.51
C TYR A 4 -47.53 39.22 31.62
N THR A 5 -47.42 40.53 31.83
CA THR A 5 -46.48 41.39 31.08
C THR A 5 -45.01 41.04 31.35
N HIS A 6 -44.69 40.53 32.54
CA HIS A 6 -43.34 40.12 32.88
C HIS A 6 -42.96 38.81 32.18
N GLU A 7 -43.86 37.83 32.15
CA GLU A 7 -43.66 36.55 31.46
C GLU A 7 -43.48 36.73 29.94
N GLU A 8 -44.30 37.59 29.31
CA GLU A 8 -44.17 37.93 27.87
C GLU A 8 -42.82 38.58 27.54
N PHE A 9 -42.31 39.42 28.45
CA PHE A 9 -40.98 40.00 28.32
C PHE A 9 -39.88 38.93 28.38
N GLU A 10 -39.96 38.00 29.33
CA GLU A 10 -38.99 36.90 29.43
C GLU A 10 -39.03 35.97 28.21
N LEU A 11 -40.23 35.67 27.69
CA LEU A 11 -40.38 34.87 26.48
C LEU A 11 -39.78 35.55 25.26
N SER A 12 -39.99 36.86 25.14
CA SER A 12 -39.40 37.68 24.07
C SER A 12 -37.86 37.68 24.16
N GLN A 13 -37.31 37.82 25.36
CA GLN A 13 -35.86 37.74 25.57
C GLN A 13 -35.30 36.38 25.16
N LYS A 14 -35.95 35.28 25.56
CA LYS A 14 -35.56 33.92 25.15
C LYS A 14 -35.66 33.73 23.63
N HIS A 15 -36.66 34.33 23.00
CA HIS A 15 -36.82 34.28 21.54
C HIS A 15 -35.64 34.94 20.83
N GLU A 16 -35.27 36.15 21.25
CA GLU A 16 -34.10 36.87 20.70
C GLU A 16 -32.80 36.06 20.90
N ASP A 17 -32.61 35.45 22.07
CA ASP A 17 -31.46 34.58 22.33
C ASP A 17 -31.42 33.36 21.40
N ILE A 18 -32.59 32.74 21.13
CA ILE A 18 -32.70 31.60 20.21
C ILE A 18 -32.38 32.04 18.78
N LEU A 19 -32.91 33.19 18.34
CA LEU A 19 -32.62 33.75 17.02
C LEU A 19 -31.14 34.08 16.87
N GLY A 20 -30.52 34.70 17.88
CA GLY A 20 -29.08 35.00 17.89
C GLY A 20 -28.22 33.74 17.76
N LYS A 21 -28.51 32.70 18.56
CA LYS A 21 -27.81 31.41 18.47
C LYS A 21 -27.98 30.75 17.10
N ARG A 22 -29.18 30.80 16.53
CA ARG A 22 -29.46 30.25 15.19
C ARG A 22 -28.70 30.99 14.10
N ALA A 23 -28.66 32.32 14.15
CA ALA A 23 -27.92 33.14 13.19
C ALA A 23 -26.42 32.81 13.21
N LEU A 24 -25.83 32.70 14.41
CA LEU A 24 -24.42 32.31 14.57
C LEU A 24 -24.14 30.92 14.01
N LEU A 25 -24.99 29.93 14.30
CA LEU A 25 -24.82 28.57 13.78
C LEU A 25 -24.91 28.53 12.26
N LEU A 26 -25.89 29.22 11.67
CA LEU A 26 -26.04 29.29 10.21
C LEU A 26 -24.82 29.92 9.55
N GLN A 27 -24.31 31.02 10.12
CA GLN A 27 -23.09 31.66 9.62
C GLN A 27 -21.87 30.71 9.68
N GLN A 28 -21.73 29.95 10.77
CA GLN A 28 -20.67 28.95 10.90
C GLN A 28 -20.80 27.83 9.86
N MET A 29 -22.02 27.31 9.66
CA MET A 29 -22.29 26.27 8.68
C MET A 29 -21.99 26.74 7.25
N GLU A 30 -22.38 27.97 6.91
CA GLU A 30 -22.12 28.58 5.61
C GLU A 30 -20.61 28.74 5.35
N ALA A 31 -19.86 29.26 6.33
CA ALA A 31 -18.42 29.40 6.23
C ALA A 31 -17.70 28.05 6.01
N HIS A 32 -18.12 27.01 6.77
CA HIS A 32 -17.54 25.68 6.63
C HIS A 32 -17.87 25.03 5.28
N TYR A 33 -19.10 25.24 4.78
CA TYR A 33 -19.51 24.75 3.47
C TYR A 33 -18.69 25.39 2.35
N GLU A 34 -18.55 26.71 2.33
CA GLU A 34 -17.78 27.41 1.30
C GLU A 34 -16.29 27.03 1.36
N GLN A 35 -15.73 26.83 2.57
CA GLN A 35 -14.37 26.32 2.71
C GLN A 35 -14.21 24.93 2.08
N GLN A 36 -15.13 24.00 2.36
CA GLN A 36 -15.08 22.66 1.77
C GLN A 36 -15.25 22.68 0.25
N LYS A 37 -16.16 23.51 -0.25
CA LYS A 37 -16.41 23.69 -1.68
C LYS A 37 -15.16 24.22 -2.39
N ALA A 38 -14.47 25.20 -1.81
CA ALA A 38 -13.20 25.71 -2.32
C ALA A 38 -12.11 24.61 -2.35
N LYS A 39 -11.96 23.84 -1.26
CA LYS A 39 -11.01 22.71 -1.20
C LYS A 39 -11.29 21.66 -2.29
N LYS A 40 -12.55 21.26 -2.48
CA LYS A 40 -12.94 20.31 -3.53
C LYS A 40 -12.65 20.86 -4.92
N LYS A 41 -12.93 22.14 -5.17
CA LYS A 41 -12.62 22.81 -6.44
C LYS A 41 -11.11 22.80 -6.71
N GLN A 42 -10.30 23.15 -5.72
CA GLN A 42 -8.84 23.11 -5.82
C GLN A 42 -8.32 21.69 -6.10
N GLN A 43 -8.83 20.69 -5.39
CA GLN A 43 -8.44 19.29 -5.60
C GLN A 43 -8.78 18.81 -7.01
N CYS A 44 -9.96 19.18 -7.53
CA CYS A 44 -10.37 18.86 -8.90
C CYS A 44 -9.39 19.44 -9.92
N LEU A 45 -9.07 20.73 -9.80
CA LEU A 45 -8.12 21.41 -10.69
C LEU A 45 -6.74 20.75 -10.65
N MET A 46 -6.22 20.45 -9.45
CA MET A 46 -4.93 19.78 -9.31
C MET A 46 -4.92 18.36 -9.90
N SER A 47 -6.00 17.59 -9.70
CA SER A 47 -6.14 16.26 -10.28
C SER A 47 -6.24 16.32 -11.80
N GLN A 48 -7.00 17.27 -12.34
CA GLN A 48 -7.09 17.48 -13.78
C GLN A 48 -5.73 17.84 -14.37
N ALA A 49 -5.02 18.82 -13.80
CA ALA A 49 -3.68 19.19 -14.26
C ALA A 49 -2.67 18.02 -14.14
N ALA A 50 -2.80 17.17 -13.12
CA ALA A 50 -1.99 15.95 -13.01
C ALA A 50 -2.32 14.94 -14.11
N LYS A 51 -3.61 14.73 -14.42
CA LYS A 51 -4.06 13.85 -15.52
C LYS A 51 -3.55 14.34 -16.87
N GLU A 52 -3.63 15.64 -17.14
CA GLU A 52 -3.14 16.24 -18.39
C GLU A 52 -1.62 16.06 -18.54
N ARG A 53 -0.85 16.33 -17.48
CA ARG A 53 0.60 16.07 -17.47
C ARG A 53 0.93 14.60 -17.67
N ASN A 54 0.22 13.69 -16.99
CA ASN A 54 0.43 12.25 -17.14
C ASN A 54 0.12 11.77 -18.55
N ALA A 55 -0.96 12.28 -19.16
CA ALA A 55 -1.32 11.97 -20.55
C ALA A 55 -0.22 12.42 -21.52
N GLN A 56 0.34 13.62 -21.30
CA GLN A 56 1.45 14.12 -22.11
C GLN A 56 2.71 13.26 -21.95
N ILE A 57 3.10 12.93 -20.72
CA ILE A 57 4.24 12.05 -20.44
C ILE A 57 4.08 10.69 -21.10
N LEU A 58 2.89 10.08 -21.01
CA LEU A 58 2.61 8.80 -21.66
C LEU A 58 2.76 8.87 -23.18
N LYS A 59 2.27 9.96 -23.79
CA LYS A 59 2.43 10.20 -25.23
C LYS A 59 3.91 10.34 -25.60
N ASP A 60 4.68 11.07 -24.81
CA ASP A 60 6.11 11.28 -25.05
C ASP A 60 6.90 9.97 -24.88
N LEU A 61 6.56 9.16 -23.87
CA LEU A 61 7.15 7.83 -23.66
C LEU A 61 6.83 6.87 -24.80
N GLN A 62 5.58 6.84 -25.27
CA GLN A 62 5.20 6.04 -26.45
C GLN A 62 5.93 6.50 -27.71
N ASN A 63 6.13 7.80 -27.88
CA ASN A 63 6.90 8.32 -29.00
C ASN A 63 8.38 7.92 -28.88
N ALA A 64 8.97 8.04 -27.70
CA ALA A 64 10.34 7.60 -27.44
C ALA A 64 10.50 6.09 -27.69
N GLU A 65 9.56 5.28 -27.23
CA GLU A 65 9.51 3.84 -27.50
C GLU A 65 9.45 3.56 -29.01
N LYS A 66 8.52 4.18 -29.75
CA LYS A 66 8.43 4.04 -31.20
C LYS A 66 9.71 4.48 -31.90
N ASN A 67 10.35 5.54 -31.44
CA ASN A 67 11.62 6.01 -31.98
C ASN A 67 12.76 5.00 -31.70
N LEU A 68 12.78 4.35 -30.54
CA LEU A 68 13.73 3.29 -30.24
C LEU A 68 13.45 2.00 -31.02
N GLN A 69 12.17 1.64 -31.18
CA GLN A 69 11.73 0.50 -31.98
C GLN A 69 12.06 0.68 -33.47
N THR A 70 11.79 1.86 -34.03
CA THR A 70 12.16 2.18 -35.43
C THR A 70 13.68 2.36 -35.59
N ARG A 71 14.38 2.79 -34.54
CA ARG A 71 15.84 2.75 -34.45
C ARG A 71 16.39 1.40 -33.96
N GLN A 72 15.63 0.29 -34.01
CA GLN A 72 16.18 -1.05 -33.75
C GLN A 72 17.20 -1.45 -34.83
N LEU A 73 18.36 -0.83 -34.74
CA LEU A 73 19.68 -1.37 -35.01
C LEU A 73 20.12 -2.18 -33.78
N LEU A 74 19.21 -2.94 -33.16
CA LEU A 74 19.61 -3.84 -32.10
C LEU A 74 20.42 -4.95 -32.74
N HIS A 75 21.70 -5.02 -32.35
CA HIS A 75 22.62 -6.08 -32.77
C HIS A 75 21.91 -7.42 -32.61
N PRO A 76 22.02 -8.37 -33.56
CA PRO A 76 21.30 -9.64 -33.54
C PRO A 76 21.34 -10.38 -32.19
N ASP A 77 22.39 -10.17 -31.39
CA ASP A 77 22.53 -10.73 -30.04
C ASP A 77 21.49 -10.23 -29.04
N ILE A 78 21.07 -8.96 -29.09
CA ILE A 78 20.05 -8.42 -28.19
C ILE A 78 18.67 -9.01 -28.53
N ILE A 79 18.38 -9.16 -29.83
CA ILE A 79 17.16 -9.81 -30.33
C ILE A 79 17.14 -11.30 -29.96
N ASN A 80 18.29 -11.97 -30.02
CA ASN A 80 18.41 -13.36 -29.62
C ASN A 80 18.25 -13.53 -28.10
N LEU A 81 18.80 -12.63 -27.29
CA LEU A 81 18.62 -12.62 -25.84
C LEU A 81 17.16 -12.37 -25.42
N GLU A 82 16.46 -11.45 -26.08
CA GLU A 82 15.04 -11.19 -25.82
C GLU A 82 14.16 -12.40 -26.17
N LYS A 83 14.43 -13.07 -27.31
CA LYS A 83 13.75 -14.31 -27.69
C LYS A 83 14.04 -15.44 -26.71
N LEU A 84 15.28 -15.58 -26.26
CA LEU A 84 15.65 -16.57 -25.24
C LEU A 84 14.97 -16.26 -23.90
N CYS A 85 14.92 -15.00 -23.49
CA CYS A 85 14.24 -14.54 -22.28
C CYS A 85 12.72 -14.79 -22.36
N ALA A 86 12.08 -14.52 -23.50
CA ALA A 86 10.65 -14.78 -23.70
C ALA A 86 10.30 -16.29 -23.73
N CYS A 87 11.19 -17.14 -24.28
CA CYS A 87 11.07 -18.60 -24.19
C CYS A 87 11.29 -19.09 -22.75
N GLN A 88 12.19 -18.44 -22.01
CA GLN A 88 12.51 -18.77 -20.63
C GLN A 88 11.40 -18.31 -19.68
N ASP A 89 10.76 -17.16 -19.91
CA ASP A 89 9.62 -16.68 -19.13
C ASP A 89 8.39 -17.59 -19.30
N ARG A 90 8.12 -18.06 -20.53
CA ARG A 90 7.02 -19.02 -20.79
C ARG A 90 7.28 -20.38 -20.15
N GLN A 91 8.53 -20.86 -20.17
CA GLN A 91 8.92 -22.09 -19.46
C GLN A 91 8.95 -21.90 -17.94
N ASN A 92 9.33 -20.71 -17.44
CA ASN A 92 9.41 -20.37 -16.02
C ASN A 92 8.04 -20.07 -15.41
N GLU A 93 7.05 -19.59 -16.17
CA GLU A 93 5.64 -19.50 -15.75
C GLU A 93 5.04 -20.90 -15.63
N SER A 94 5.20 -21.76 -16.64
CA SER A 94 4.72 -23.15 -16.57
C SER A 94 5.41 -23.95 -15.45
N LYS A 95 6.71 -23.74 -15.22
CA LYS A 95 7.41 -24.27 -14.03
C LYS A 95 6.90 -23.66 -12.74
N ARG A 96 6.70 -22.34 -12.64
CA ARG A 96 6.18 -21.68 -11.42
C ARG A 96 4.80 -22.19 -11.06
N ASP A 97 3.91 -22.36 -12.04
CA ASP A 97 2.56 -22.87 -11.81
C ASP A 97 2.58 -24.35 -11.42
N GLY A 98 3.48 -25.15 -12.01
CA GLY A 98 3.74 -26.53 -11.58
C GLY A 98 4.29 -26.64 -10.15
N TYR A 99 5.32 -25.87 -9.80
CA TYR A 99 5.89 -25.84 -8.45
C TYR A 99 4.90 -25.29 -7.42
N LYS A 100 4.07 -24.31 -7.78
CA LYS A 100 3.00 -23.78 -6.94
C LYS A 100 1.93 -24.83 -6.68
N THR A 101 1.54 -25.59 -7.70
CA THR A 101 0.54 -26.67 -7.57
C THR A 101 1.07 -27.82 -6.70
N LEU A 102 2.31 -28.26 -6.91
CA LEU A 102 2.94 -29.31 -6.10
C LEU A 102 3.22 -28.85 -4.66
N TYR A 103 3.55 -27.58 -4.46
CA TYR A 103 3.71 -26.99 -3.13
C TYR A 103 2.39 -26.97 -2.37
N TRP A 104 1.30 -26.48 -2.96
CA TRP A 104 -0.01 -26.48 -2.31
C TRP A 104 -0.53 -27.90 -2.04
N ALA A 105 -0.33 -28.84 -2.96
CA ALA A 105 -0.65 -30.25 -2.71
C ALA A 105 0.16 -30.83 -1.54
N SER A 106 1.46 -30.52 -1.43
CA SER A 106 2.29 -30.93 -0.29
C SER A 106 1.83 -30.28 1.03
N VAL A 107 1.46 -29.00 1.00
CA VAL A 107 0.89 -28.28 2.14
C VAL A 107 -0.44 -28.89 2.56
N GLU A 108 -1.33 -29.22 1.62
CA GLU A 108 -2.60 -29.90 1.88
C GLU A 108 -2.40 -31.30 2.44
N CYS A 109 -1.42 -32.07 1.95
CA CYS A 109 -1.08 -33.38 2.51
C CYS A 109 -0.52 -33.27 3.94
N LYS A 110 0.17 -32.18 4.27
CA LYS A 110 0.73 -31.94 5.60
C LYS A 110 -0.25 -31.25 6.55
N LEU A 111 -1.28 -30.59 6.04
CA LEU A 111 -2.28 -29.85 6.82
C LEU A 111 -2.91 -30.69 7.95
N PRO A 112 -3.29 -31.97 7.74
CA PRO A 112 -3.82 -32.82 8.81
C PRO A 112 -2.83 -33.05 9.96
N GLU A 113 -1.51 -33.10 9.68
CA GLU A 113 -0.47 -33.24 10.72
C GLU A 113 -0.39 -31.97 11.60
N TRP A 114 -0.73 -30.81 11.04
CA TRP A 114 -0.72 -29.53 11.74
C TRP A 114 -2.09 -29.17 12.34
N GLU A 115 -3.18 -29.77 11.88
CA GLU A 115 -4.55 -29.45 12.29
C GLU A 115 -4.74 -29.56 13.81
N GLN A 116 -4.24 -30.65 14.42
CA GLN A 116 -4.34 -30.85 15.86
C GLN A 116 -3.56 -29.80 16.67
N TYR A 117 -2.40 -29.37 16.17
CA TYR A 117 -1.60 -28.32 16.80
C TYR A 117 -2.26 -26.94 16.64
N LEU A 118 -2.71 -26.61 15.44
CA LEU A 118 -3.35 -25.32 15.12
C LEU A 118 -4.68 -25.13 15.86
N LEU A 119 -5.39 -26.22 16.16
CA LEU A 119 -6.60 -26.23 16.98
C LEU A 119 -6.32 -26.22 18.49
N GLY A 120 -5.04 -26.16 18.90
CA GLY A 120 -4.62 -26.13 20.31
C GLY A 120 -4.80 -27.47 21.05
N LYS A 121 -4.94 -28.57 20.31
CA LYS A 121 -5.26 -29.92 20.83
C LYS A 121 -4.06 -30.86 20.88
N GLY A 122 -2.86 -30.45 20.45
CA GLY A 122 -1.68 -31.32 20.37
C GLY A 122 -0.33 -30.59 20.38
N GLN A 123 0.77 -31.34 20.42
CA GLN A 123 2.14 -30.84 20.29
C GLN A 123 2.48 -30.54 18.81
N PRO A 124 3.37 -29.59 18.51
CA PRO A 124 3.76 -29.29 17.13
C PRO A 124 4.47 -30.49 16.49
N PRO A 125 4.18 -30.81 15.21
CA PRO A 125 4.84 -31.91 14.52
C PRO A 125 6.34 -31.63 14.39
N VAL A 126 7.17 -32.62 14.72
CA VAL A 126 8.63 -32.53 14.61
C VAL A 126 9.03 -32.77 13.17
N SER A 127 9.40 -31.71 12.46
CA SER A 127 9.95 -31.82 11.11
C SER A 127 11.27 -32.61 11.13
N GLU A 128 11.38 -33.68 10.34
CA GLU A 128 12.57 -34.54 10.24
C GLU A 128 13.86 -33.77 9.87
N THR A 129 13.75 -32.57 9.30
CA THR A 129 14.86 -31.66 9.00
C THR A 129 15.48 -30.97 10.22
N GLY A 130 14.80 -30.95 11.37
CA GLY A 130 15.31 -30.36 12.62
C GLY A 130 16.39 -31.19 13.31
N SER A 131 16.44 -32.50 13.05
CA SER A 131 17.37 -33.42 13.73
C SER A 131 18.81 -33.30 13.20
N LEU A 132 18.99 -33.02 11.91
CA LEU A 132 20.32 -32.91 11.28
C LEU A 132 21.06 -31.61 11.62
N LEU A 133 20.34 -30.52 11.89
CA LEU A 133 20.94 -29.22 12.24
C LEU A 133 21.53 -29.18 13.66
N ARG A 134 21.07 -30.05 14.57
CA ARG A 134 21.59 -30.09 15.95
C ARG A 134 22.94 -30.78 16.05
N GLN A 135 23.28 -31.68 15.11
CA GLN A 135 24.58 -32.36 15.09
C GLN A 135 25.68 -31.51 14.42
N GLN A 136 25.35 -30.59 13.51
CA GLN A 136 26.35 -29.72 12.86
C GLN A 136 26.82 -28.54 13.75
N LYS A 137 26.04 -28.11 14.75
CA LYS A 137 26.32 -26.88 15.52
C LYS A 137 27.46 -26.99 16.55
N LEU A 138 28.07 -28.16 16.72
CA LEU A 138 29.26 -28.34 17.58
C LEU A 138 30.59 -28.29 16.81
N LYS A 139 30.58 -28.25 15.46
CA LYS A 139 31.80 -28.42 14.64
C LYS A 139 32.31 -27.17 13.92
N THR A 140 31.69 -25.99 14.11
CA THR A 140 32.10 -24.74 13.43
C THR A 140 32.35 -23.60 14.41
N ARG A 141 32.93 -23.93 15.57
CA ARG A 141 33.38 -22.95 16.57
C ARG A 141 34.90 -22.82 16.53
N GLN A 142 35.46 -22.58 15.35
CA GLN A 142 36.83 -22.12 15.16
C GLN A 142 37.02 -21.73 13.69
N GLN A 143 37.69 -20.59 13.49
CA GLN A 143 37.99 -19.90 12.22
C GLN A 143 36.88 -19.02 11.64
N ASP A 144 37.07 -17.74 11.32
CA ASP A 144 38.07 -16.73 11.66
C ASP A 144 37.53 -15.39 11.11
N SER A 145 37.75 -14.32 11.88
CA SER A 145 38.10 -12.94 11.47
C SER A 145 37.30 -12.15 10.40
N SER A 146 36.71 -11.03 10.85
CA SER A 146 36.27 -9.81 10.13
C SER A 146 37.42 -9.04 9.43
N PRO A 147 37.27 -7.91 8.67
CA PRO A 147 36.18 -6.88 8.68
C PRO A 147 35.83 -6.17 7.34
N ALA A 148 34.68 -5.48 7.26
CA ALA A 148 34.52 -4.20 6.52
C ALA A 148 33.11 -3.59 6.72
N GLN A 149 33.09 -2.28 6.98
CA GLN A 149 31.92 -1.46 7.28
C GLN A 149 31.10 -1.12 6.02
N CYS A 150 29.76 -1.09 6.12
CA CYS A 150 28.90 -0.33 5.22
C CYS A 150 27.95 0.57 6.01
N LYS A 151 28.00 1.85 5.65
CA LYS A 151 27.44 3.02 6.32
C LYS A 151 25.91 3.12 6.18
N GLY A 152 25.28 3.60 7.26
CA GLY A 152 24.26 4.66 7.26
C GLY A 152 22.98 4.45 6.45
N LYS A 153 21.88 4.09 7.14
CA LYS A 153 20.51 4.31 6.63
C LYS A 153 20.19 5.82 6.62
N PRO A 154 19.46 6.36 5.62
CA PRO A 154 19.07 7.76 5.60
C PRO A 154 18.02 8.08 6.68
N PRO A 155 18.05 9.28 7.28
CA PRO A 155 17.12 9.64 8.36
C PRO A 155 15.70 9.87 7.83
N ARG A 156 14.72 9.37 8.59
CA ARG A 156 13.28 9.47 8.30
C ARG A 156 12.75 10.87 8.70
N PRO A 157 11.91 11.54 7.89
CA PRO A 157 11.33 12.82 8.28
C PRO A 157 10.29 12.65 9.40
N LYS A 158 10.26 13.61 10.34
CA LYS A 158 9.32 13.62 11.46
C LYS A 158 7.90 14.03 11.01
N PRO A 159 6.85 13.44 11.61
CA PRO A 159 5.47 13.85 11.35
C PRO A 159 5.18 15.22 11.97
N ARG A 160 4.31 15.99 11.30
CA ARG A 160 3.75 17.25 11.80
C ARG A 160 2.66 17.00 12.83
#